data_AF-A0A369K5S1-F1
#
_entry.id   AF-A0A369K5S1-F1
#
_cell.length_a   1.000
_cell.length_b   1.000
_cell.length_c   1.000
_cell.angle_alpha   90.00
_cell.angle_beta   90.00
_cell.angle_gamma   90.00
#
_symmetry.space_group_name_H-M   'P 1'
#
loop_
_entity.id
_entity.type
_entity.pdbx_description
1 polymer ?
#
loop_
_entity_poly.entity_id
_entity_poly.type
_entity_poly.pdbx_seq_one_letter_code
_entity_poly.pdbx_strand_id
1 'polypeptide(L)'
;MACFFSKAEPTSGHGEILLRVKRLPLPDTKTICALVELSRQAWLDGFKSVRYEHLSDAVQTSFPLWVITFWNEVLDVREIAAKWAACSDWVLKQTKQTQFQKRGDLAQEAFLLLSVLPWGIKKPSGLSDALEVHTLWRFLGDHWLSCSQQNDLLKILRQKVASNPNLAARYRIKGVDLTPKVLAAFRAKAENYQTSANYSWLRRLGADLVLRKSTLLTTAHLGDITSEPHWVGFAIDLAERAMLYGDSMGTPVPNDLYAAYI
;
A
#
# COMPACT_ATOMS: atom_id res chain seq x y z
N MET A 1 -24.90 23.31 -8.23
CA MET A 1 -25.14 21.87 -7.99
C MET A 1 -26.58 21.44 -8.26
N ALA A 2 -27.60 22.24 -7.91
CA ALA A 2 -29.01 21.91 -8.21
C ALA A 2 -29.28 21.56 -9.68
N CYS A 3 -28.49 22.10 -10.62
CA CYS A 3 -28.61 21.83 -12.05
C CYS A 3 -28.23 20.40 -12.48
N PHE A 4 -27.45 19.66 -11.67
CA PHE A 4 -27.11 18.27 -11.99
C PHE A 4 -28.29 17.33 -11.74
N PHE A 5 -29.09 17.56 -10.69
CA PHE A 5 -30.22 16.70 -10.37
C PHE A 5 -31.45 17.11 -11.18
N SER A 6 -32.19 16.11 -11.67
CA SER A 6 -33.38 16.29 -12.48
C SER A 6 -34.53 15.44 -11.96
N LYS A 7 -35.73 16.02 -11.91
CA LYS A 7 -36.98 15.30 -11.58
C LYS A 7 -37.53 14.49 -12.75
N ALA A 8 -36.96 14.65 -13.96
CA ALA A 8 -37.31 13.85 -15.12
C ALA A 8 -36.85 12.40 -14.95
N GLU A 9 -37.57 11.46 -15.58
CA GLU A 9 -37.15 10.06 -15.64
C GLU A 9 -35.84 9.91 -16.41
N PRO A 10 -34.98 8.94 -16.04
CA PRO A 10 -33.80 8.62 -16.83
C PRO A 10 -34.21 8.09 -18.21
N THR A 11 -33.39 8.38 -19.22
CA THR A 11 -33.59 7.83 -20.57
C THR A 11 -33.50 6.31 -20.53
N SER A 12 -34.46 5.60 -21.13
CA SER A 12 -34.55 4.13 -21.10
C SER A 12 -33.44 3.46 -21.92
N GLY A 13 -32.93 2.31 -21.45
CA GLY A 13 -31.92 1.49 -22.15
C GLY A 13 -30.60 1.31 -21.37
N HIS A 14 -30.58 0.44 -20.34
CA HIS A 14 -29.42 0.27 -19.46
C HIS A 14 -28.09 -0.04 -20.18
N GLY A 15 -28.11 -0.86 -21.25
CA GLY A 15 -26.89 -1.20 -22.01
C GLY A 15 -26.28 0.00 -22.75
N GLU A 16 -27.13 0.82 -23.37
CA GLU A 16 -26.70 2.03 -24.09
C GLU A 16 -26.23 3.11 -23.11
N ILE A 17 -26.87 3.23 -21.94
CA ILE A 17 -26.48 4.16 -20.89
C ILE A 17 -25.04 3.91 -20.43
N LEU A 18 -24.67 2.66 -20.15
CA LEU A 18 -23.32 2.34 -19.69
C LEU A 18 -22.25 2.68 -20.74
N LEU A 19 -22.51 2.36 -22.02
CA LEU A 19 -21.61 2.71 -23.12
C LEU A 19 -21.45 4.23 -23.27
N ARG A 20 -22.53 4.99 -23.11
CA ARG A 20 -22.50 6.46 -23.17
C ARG A 20 -21.72 7.03 -21.99
N VAL A 21 -22.03 6.61 -20.77
CA VAL A 21 -21.37 7.07 -19.54
C VAL A 21 -19.86 6.79 -19.57
N LYS A 22 -19.41 5.68 -20.16
CA LYS A 22 -17.98 5.38 -20.37
C LYS A 22 -17.25 6.34 -21.33
N ARG A 23 -17.98 6.98 -22.25
CA ARG A 23 -17.41 7.87 -23.29
C ARG A 23 -17.47 9.34 -22.90
N LEU A 24 -18.37 9.70 -21.99
CA LEU A 24 -18.53 11.07 -21.55
C LEU A 24 -17.42 11.45 -20.56
N PRO A 25 -16.88 12.68 -20.64
CA PRO A 25 -15.91 13.14 -19.65
C PRO A 25 -16.56 13.26 -18.28
N LEU A 26 -15.84 12.82 -17.25
CA LEU A 26 -16.26 12.94 -15.87
C LEU A 26 -16.34 14.41 -15.45
N PRO A 27 -17.27 14.78 -14.54
CA PRO A 27 -17.14 16.02 -13.79
C PRO A 27 -15.83 16.05 -12.99
N ASP A 28 -15.42 17.22 -12.52
CA ASP A 28 -14.24 17.33 -11.66
C ASP A 28 -14.45 16.65 -10.30
N THR A 29 -13.36 16.31 -9.62
CA THR A 29 -13.38 15.59 -8.34
C THR A 29 -14.24 16.28 -7.27
N LYS A 30 -14.16 17.61 -7.16
CA LYS A 30 -14.93 18.35 -6.14
C LYS A 30 -16.43 18.24 -6.41
N THR A 31 -16.81 18.36 -7.69
CA THR A 31 -18.19 18.18 -8.11
C THR A 31 -18.69 16.77 -7.81
N ILE A 32 -17.92 15.72 -8.15
CA ILE A 32 -18.34 14.33 -7.90
C ILE A 32 -18.50 14.08 -6.39
N CYS A 33 -17.55 14.49 -5.55
CA CYS A 33 -17.66 14.34 -4.10
C CYS A 33 -18.92 15.00 -3.55
N ALA A 34 -19.20 16.24 -3.97
CA ALA A 34 -20.38 16.94 -3.50
C ALA A 34 -21.70 16.30 -4.01
N LEU A 35 -21.71 15.76 -5.23
CA LEU A 35 -22.87 15.02 -5.74
C LEU A 35 -23.09 13.72 -4.98
N VAL A 36 -22.02 13.02 -4.56
CA VAL A 36 -22.12 11.84 -3.69
C VAL A 36 -22.74 12.21 -2.34
N GLU A 37 -22.27 13.28 -1.70
CA GLU A 37 -22.80 13.78 -0.43
C GLU A 37 -24.29 14.15 -0.53
N LEU A 38 -24.68 14.83 -1.60
CA LEU A 38 -26.05 15.30 -1.82
C LEU A 38 -27.00 14.23 -2.39
N SER A 39 -26.48 13.14 -2.96
CA SER A 39 -27.27 12.13 -3.70
C SER A 39 -28.42 11.54 -2.90
N ARG A 40 -28.20 11.27 -1.60
CA ARG A 40 -29.21 10.69 -0.71
C ARG A 40 -30.37 11.66 -0.46
N GLN A 41 -30.04 12.93 -0.16
CA GLN A 41 -31.07 13.95 0.06
C GLN A 41 -31.82 14.28 -1.22
N ALA A 42 -31.11 14.38 -2.36
CA ALA A 42 -31.75 14.62 -3.65
C ALA A 42 -32.76 13.51 -4.00
N TRP A 43 -32.45 12.26 -3.69
CA TRP A 43 -33.42 11.17 -3.88
C TRP A 43 -34.68 11.36 -3.01
N LEU A 44 -34.52 11.74 -1.73
CA LEU A 44 -35.65 12.05 -0.83
C LEU A 44 -36.47 13.26 -1.29
N ASP A 45 -35.83 14.26 -1.91
CA ASP A 45 -36.46 15.46 -2.47
C ASP A 45 -37.20 15.20 -3.81
N GLY A 46 -37.22 13.94 -4.26
CA GLY A 46 -37.96 13.48 -5.43
C GLY A 46 -37.21 13.64 -6.75
N PHE A 47 -35.89 13.85 -6.73
CA PHE A 47 -35.08 13.79 -7.95
C PHE A 47 -34.93 12.33 -8.40
N LYS A 48 -34.97 12.11 -9.72
CA LYS A 48 -34.98 10.77 -10.32
C LYS A 48 -33.79 10.50 -11.23
N SER A 49 -33.12 11.56 -11.69
CA SER A 49 -32.01 11.47 -12.63
C SER A 49 -30.94 12.53 -12.37
N VAL A 50 -29.80 12.34 -13.02
CA VAL A 50 -28.66 13.26 -13.06
C VAL A 50 -28.35 13.65 -14.51
N ARG A 51 -27.87 14.87 -14.75
CA ARG A 51 -27.45 15.37 -16.07
C ARG A 51 -25.96 15.72 -16.06
N TYR A 52 -25.33 15.61 -17.23
CA TYR A 52 -23.95 16.08 -17.43
C TYR A 52 -23.94 17.59 -17.66
N GLU A 53 -24.26 18.36 -16.62
CA GLU A 53 -24.41 19.82 -16.72
C GLU A 53 -23.12 20.51 -17.20
N HIS A 54 -21.96 19.97 -16.83
CA HIS A 54 -20.65 20.51 -17.23
C HIS A 54 -20.33 20.36 -18.72
N LEU A 55 -21.16 19.66 -19.49
CA LEU A 55 -20.98 19.47 -20.94
C LEU A 55 -21.74 20.47 -21.81
N SER A 56 -22.33 21.52 -21.23
CA SER A 56 -22.98 22.66 -21.90
C SER A 56 -23.91 22.26 -23.05
N ASP A 57 -25.22 22.16 -22.81
CA ASP A 57 -26.34 21.88 -23.75
C ASP A 57 -26.23 20.70 -24.75
N ALA A 58 -25.05 20.14 -24.99
CA ALA A 58 -24.80 19.07 -25.94
C ALA A 58 -25.38 17.72 -25.47
N VAL A 59 -25.66 17.58 -24.17
CA VAL A 59 -26.21 16.36 -23.58
C VAL A 59 -27.38 16.70 -22.65
N GLN A 60 -28.58 16.86 -23.22
CA GLN A 60 -29.83 16.94 -22.44
C GLN A 60 -30.30 15.60 -21.87
N THR A 61 -29.50 14.54 -22.03
CA THR A 61 -29.86 13.20 -21.57
C THR A 61 -29.88 13.15 -20.05
N SER A 62 -30.99 12.65 -19.51
CA SER A 62 -31.14 12.39 -18.08
C SER A 62 -30.69 10.96 -17.79
N PHE A 63 -29.70 10.82 -16.92
CA PHE A 63 -29.09 9.55 -16.53
C PHE A 63 -29.62 9.09 -15.17
N PRO A 64 -29.64 7.78 -14.88
CA PRO A 64 -30.01 7.30 -13.55
C PRO A 64 -29.08 7.85 -12.46
N LEU A 65 -29.58 8.02 -11.24
CA LEU A 65 -28.80 8.52 -10.10
C LEU A 65 -27.57 7.65 -9.76
N TRP A 66 -27.58 6.34 -10.09
CA TRP A 66 -26.43 5.46 -9.88
C TRP A 66 -25.18 5.92 -10.65
N VAL A 67 -25.33 6.75 -11.69
CA VAL A 67 -24.20 7.31 -12.44
C VAL A 67 -23.28 8.13 -11.54
N ILE A 68 -23.80 8.74 -10.47
CA ILE A 68 -22.98 9.44 -9.46
C ILE A 68 -22.05 8.45 -8.76
N THR A 69 -22.56 7.29 -8.34
CA THR A 69 -21.75 6.20 -7.76
C THR A 69 -20.72 5.72 -8.77
N PHE A 70 -21.12 5.51 -10.03
CA PHE A 70 -20.18 5.13 -11.09
C PHE A 70 -19.04 6.14 -11.25
N TRP A 71 -19.33 7.44 -11.29
CA TRP A 71 -18.31 8.47 -11.39
C TRP A 71 -17.32 8.42 -10.23
N ASN A 72 -17.82 8.22 -9.01
CA ASN A 72 -16.98 8.07 -7.83
C ASN A 72 -16.04 6.87 -7.94
N GLU A 73 -16.57 5.70 -8.30
CA GLU A 73 -15.76 4.48 -8.50
C GLU A 73 -14.70 4.67 -9.61
N VAL A 74 -15.04 5.35 -10.70
CA VAL A 74 -14.07 5.61 -11.78
C VAL A 74 -12.99 6.60 -11.34
N LEU A 75 -13.29 7.59 -10.49
CA LEU A 75 -12.25 8.47 -9.94
C LEU A 75 -11.21 7.67 -9.15
N ASP A 76 -11.67 6.78 -8.26
CA ASP A 76 -10.80 5.94 -7.45
C ASP A 76 -9.93 5.03 -8.34
N VAL A 77 -10.54 4.44 -9.38
CA VAL A 77 -9.84 3.61 -10.37
C VAL A 77 -8.82 4.41 -11.17
N ARG A 78 -9.13 5.66 -11.56
CA ARG A 78 -8.31 6.47 -12.47
C ARG A 78 -6.93 6.76 -11.88
N GLU A 79 -6.85 7.10 -10.59
CA GLU A 79 -5.57 7.38 -9.93
C GLU A 79 -4.68 6.13 -9.91
N ILE A 80 -5.27 4.99 -9.57
CA ILE A 80 -4.56 3.71 -9.53
C ILE A 80 -4.17 3.24 -10.93
N ALA A 81 -5.05 3.42 -11.93
CA ALA A 81 -4.76 3.09 -13.32
C ALA A 81 -3.59 3.91 -13.87
N ALA A 82 -3.49 5.20 -13.52
CA ALA A 82 -2.36 6.03 -13.90
C ALA A 82 -1.03 5.51 -13.30
N LYS A 83 -1.05 5.05 -12.05
CA LYS A 83 0.11 4.41 -11.39
C LYS A 83 0.51 3.13 -12.13
N TRP A 84 -0.44 2.24 -12.42
CA TRP A 84 -0.17 1.01 -13.16
C TRP A 84 0.28 1.25 -14.61
N ALA A 85 -0.20 2.29 -15.29
CA ALA A 85 0.27 2.66 -16.61
C ALA A 85 1.77 3.01 -16.58
N ALA A 86 2.19 3.82 -15.61
CA ALA A 86 3.62 4.13 -15.41
C ALA A 86 4.45 2.88 -15.08
N CYS A 87 3.92 1.97 -14.25
CA CYS A 87 4.56 0.68 -13.97
C CYS A 87 4.71 -0.19 -15.22
N SER A 88 3.68 -0.25 -16.07
CA SER A 88 3.71 -0.99 -17.34
C SER A 88 4.80 -0.47 -18.27
N ASP A 89 4.89 0.85 -18.42
CA ASP A 89 5.95 1.51 -19.20
C ASP A 89 7.34 1.20 -18.64
N TRP A 90 7.48 1.20 -17.31
CA TRP A 90 8.74 0.85 -16.64
C TRP A 90 9.13 -0.61 -16.87
N VAL A 91 8.20 -1.56 -16.74
CA VAL A 91 8.45 -2.99 -16.97
C VAL A 91 8.83 -3.24 -18.42
N LEU A 92 8.14 -2.62 -19.38
CA LEU A 92 8.44 -2.73 -20.81
C LEU A 92 9.84 -2.19 -21.17
N LYS A 93 10.36 -1.22 -20.41
CA LYS A 93 11.77 -0.80 -20.54
C LYS A 93 12.72 -1.87 -20.01
N GLN A 94 12.38 -2.56 -18.93
CA GLN A 94 13.23 -3.62 -18.38
C GLN A 94 13.31 -4.86 -19.29
N THR A 95 12.25 -5.20 -20.03
CA THR A 95 12.28 -6.35 -20.96
C THR A 95 13.26 -6.16 -22.12
N LYS A 96 13.60 -4.91 -22.44
CA LYS A 96 14.56 -4.55 -23.49
C LYS A 96 16.01 -4.50 -23.01
N GLN A 97 16.26 -4.65 -21.70
CA GLN A 97 17.62 -4.63 -21.15
C GLN A 97 18.32 -5.97 -21.39
N THR A 98 19.31 -5.98 -22.28
CA THR A 98 20.11 -7.18 -22.61
C THR A 98 21.25 -7.44 -21.63
N GLN A 99 21.68 -6.43 -20.87
CA GLN A 99 22.79 -6.56 -19.92
C GLN A 99 22.49 -7.50 -18.75
N PHE A 100 21.22 -7.66 -18.38
CA PHE A 100 20.79 -8.45 -17.23
C PHE A 100 19.68 -9.42 -17.64
N GLN A 101 20.05 -10.54 -18.28
CA GLN A 101 19.09 -11.51 -18.83
C GLN A 101 17.99 -11.90 -17.84
N LYS A 102 18.38 -12.28 -16.62
CA LYS A 102 17.43 -12.66 -15.55
C LYS A 102 16.42 -11.55 -15.21
N ARG A 103 16.83 -10.28 -15.29
CA ARG A 103 15.93 -9.13 -15.08
C ARG A 103 14.94 -9.01 -16.23
N GLY A 104 15.41 -9.17 -17.47
CA GLY A 104 14.57 -9.20 -18.66
C GLY A 104 13.51 -10.31 -18.60
N ASP A 105 13.92 -11.52 -18.20
CA ASP A 105 13.01 -12.68 -18.05
C ASP A 105 11.92 -12.41 -16.99
N LEU A 106 12.31 -11.91 -15.81
CA LEU A 106 11.37 -11.53 -14.76
C LEU A 106 10.46 -10.37 -15.17
N ALA A 107 10.97 -9.41 -15.94
CA ALA A 107 10.16 -8.31 -16.46
C ALA A 107 9.12 -8.81 -17.48
N GLN A 108 9.47 -9.80 -18.30
CA GLN A 108 8.53 -10.39 -19.26
C GLN A 108 7.42 -11.14 -18.53
N GLU A 109 7.76 -11.94 -17.52
CA GLU A 109 6.79 -12.62 -16.66
C GLU A 109 5.87 -11.62 -15.95
N ALA A 110 6.44 -10.57 -15.36
CA ALA A 110 5.68 -9.51 -14.71
C ALA A 110 4.71 -8.85 -15.69
N PHE A 111 5.16 -8.50 -16.90
CA PHE A 111 4.33 -7.88 -17.94
C PHE A 111 3.14 -8.76 -18.33
N LEU A 112 3.34 -10.07 -18.48
CA LEU A 112 2.26 -11.02 -18.74
C LEU A 112 1.26 -11.04 -17.57
N LEU A 113 1.74 -11.07 -16.33
CA LEU A 113 0.89 -11.04 -15.15
C LEU A 113 0.07 -9.74 -15.06
N LEU A 114 0.64 -8.58 -15.41
CA LEU A 114 -0.08 -7.29 -15.43
C LEU A 114 -1.35 -7.34 -16.29
N SER A 115 -1.33 -8.08 -17.40
CA SER A 115 -2.47 -8.18 -18.31
C SER A 115 -3.67 -8.95 -17.75
N VAL A 116 -3.45 -9.74 -16.70
CA VAL A 116 -4.48 -10.60 -16.07
C VAL A 116 -4.73 -10.24 -14.61
N LEU A 117 -4.13 -9.17 -14.08
CA LEU A 117 -4.34 -8.76 -12.69
C LEU A 117 -5.81 -8.37 -12.46
N PRO A 118 -6.50 -9.03 -11.52
CA PRO A 118 -7.89 -8.71 -11.25
C PRO A 118 -8.02 -7.40 -10.44
N TRP A 119 -9.05 -6.63 -10.75
CA TRP A 119 -9.41 -5.43 -10.00
C TRP A 119 -10.18 -5.77 -8.71
N GLY A 120 -9.93 -5.03 -7.63
CA GLY A 120 -10.68 -5.15 -6.37
C GLY A 120 -10.47 -6.46 -5.59
N ILE A 121 -9.53 -7.31 -6.01
CA ILE A 121 -9.21 -8.55 -5.30
C ILE A 121 -8.08 -8.31 -4.30
N LYS A 122 -8.17 -8.97 -3.14
CA LYS A 122 -7.15 -8.94 -2.10
C LYS A 122 -5.87 -9.65 -2.54
N LYS A 123 -4.74 -9.20 -2.02
CA LYS A 123 -3.45 -9.86 -2.18
C LYS A 123 -3.53 -11.35 -1.86
N PRO A 124 -2.75 -12.19 -2.56
CA PRO A 124 -2.73 -13.62 -2.31
C PRO A 124 -2.25 -13.94 -0.89
N SER A 125 -2.65 -15.12 -0.41
CA SER A 125 -2.15 -15.65 0.86
C SER A 125 -0.62 -15.79 0.80
N GLY A 126 0.04 -15.34 1.87
CA GLY A 126 1.51 -15.30 1.93
C GLY A 126 2.10 -13.89 1.96
N LEU A 127 1.32 -12.86 1.60
CA LEU A 127 1.67 -11.45 1.81
C LEU A 127 1.16 -10.93 3.16
N SER A 128 1.72 -9.82 3.64
CA SER A 128 1.65 -9.40 5.04
C SER A 128 0.29 -8.90 5.49
N ASP A 129 -0.52 -8.41 4.55
CA ASP A 129 -1.84 -7.86 4.79
C ASP A 129 -2.86 -8.36 3.75
N ALA A 130 -4.11 -7.96 3.97
CA ALA A 130 -5.25 -8.28 3.11
C ALA A 130 -5.63 -7.08 2.23
N LEU A 131 -4.68 -6.17 1.94
CA LEU A 131 -4.90 -5.05 1.03
C LEU A 131 -5.15 -5.57 -0.39
N GLU A 132 -5.64 -4.70 -1.26
CA GLU A 132 -5.94 -5.04 -2.64
C GLU A 132 -4.66 -5.24 -3.47
N VAL A 133 -4.74 -6.14 -4.44
CA VAL A 133 -3.68 -6.48 -5.41
C VAL A 133 -3.18 -5.24 -6.13
N HIS A 134 -4.06 -4.26 -6.37
CA HIS A 134 -3.66 -3.05 -7.05
C HIS A 134 -2.57 -2.29 -6.28
N THR A 135 -2.39 -2.47 -4.96
CA THR A 135 -1.31 -1.84 -4.19
C THR A 135 0.11 -2.34 -4.54
N LEU A 136 0.21 -3.44 -5.30
CA LEU A 136 1.49 -4.04 -5.72
C LEU A 136 2.24 -3.18 -6.76
N TRP A 137 1.60 -2.18 -7.38
CA TRP A 137 2.25 -1.25 -8.32
C TRP A 137 3.53 -0.63 -7.73
N ARG A 138 3.59 -0.44 -6.40
CA ARG A 138 4.75 0.13 -5.71
C ARG A 138 6.04 -0.69 -5.86
N PHE A 139 5.96 -1.98 -6.20
CA PHE A 139 7.14 -2.81 -6.46
C PHE A 139 7.74 -2.57 -7.86
N LEU A 140 7.02 -1.88 -8.75
CA LEU A 140 7.39 -1.72 -10.15
C LEU A 140 7.74 -0.25 -10.44
N GLY A 141 9.03 0.06 -10.44
CA GLY A 141 9.53 1.42 -10.66
C GLY A 141 10.24 2.01 -9.45
N ASP A 142 10.40 3.33 -9.47
CA ASP A 142 11.17 4.08 -8.46
C ASP A 142 10.28 4.61 -7.33
N HIS A 143 9.28 3.82 -6.95
CA HIS A 143 8.27 4.21 -5.98
C HIS A 143 8.71 3.88 -4.56
N TRP A 144 8.45 4.79 -3.63
CA TRP A 144 8.63 4.51 -2.21
C TRP A 144 7.73 3.35 -1.78
N LEU A 145 8.34 2.32 -1.19
CA LEU A 145 7.61 1.23 -0.56
C LEU A 145 6.95 1.73 0.73
N SER A 146 5.71 1.32 0.97
CA SER A 146 5.06 1.60 2.26
C SER A 146 5.40 0.49 3.27
N CYS A 147 4.95 0.67 4.52
CA CYS A 147 5.03 -0.36 5.55
C CYS A 147 4.44 -1.72 5.09
N SER A 148 3.38 -1.67 4.27
CA SER A 148 2.76 -2.86 3.68
C SER A 148 3.74 -3.65 2.81
N GLN A 149 4.36 -2.99 1.82
CA GLN A 149 5.32 -3.65 0.92
C GLN A 149 6.59 -4.11 1.64
N GLN A 150 7.07 -3.36 2.63
CA GLN A 150 8.19 -3.81 3.46
C GLN A 150 7.85 -5.07 4.27
N ASN A 151 6.66 -5.10 4.87
CA ASN A 151 6.19 -6.28 5.59
C ASN A 151 5.95 -7.47 4.64
N ASP A 152 5.53 -7.24 3.39
CA ASP A 152 5.40 -8.29 2.37
C ASP A 152 6.77 -8.95 2.12
N LEU A 153 7.83 -8.15 1.91
CA LEU A 153 9.20 -8.66 1.75
C LEU A 153 9.68 -9.43 3.00
N LEU A 154 9.44 -8.88 4.20
CA LEU A 154 9.79 -9.53 5.46
C LEU A 154 9.00 -10.83 5.69
N LYS A 155 7.75 -10.92 5.22
CA LYS A 155 6.95 -12.15 5.32
C LYS A 155 7.48 -13.22 4.37
N ILE A 156 7.81 -12.88 3.14
CA ILE A 156 8.45 -13.79 2.19
C ILE A 156 9.79 -14.29 2.76
N LEU A 157 10.60 -13.39 3.33
CA LEU A 157 11.85 -13.77 3.99
C LEU A 157 11.61 -14.70 5.18
N ARG A 158 10.60 -14.42 6.01
CA ARG A 158 10.22 -15.26 7.16
C ARG A 158 9.83 -16.67 6.72
N GLN A 159 9.06 -16.79 5.64
CA GLN A 159 8.68 -18.10 5.08
C GLN A 159 9.90 -18.89 4.61
N LYS A 160 10.84 -18.24 3.90
CA LYS A 160 12.10 -18.87 3.46
C LYS A 160 12.98 -19.31 4.61
N VAL A 161 13.08 -18.50 5.67
CA VAL A 161 13.82 -18.87 6.89
C VAL A 161 13.12 -20.03 7.61
N ALA A 162 11.79 -20.00 7.73
CA ALA A 162 11.03 -21.06 8.39
C ALA A 162 11.11 -22.40 7.64
N SER A 163 11.23 -22.40 6.31
CA SER A 163 11.40 -23.62 5.53
C SER A 163 12.77 -24.29 5.68
N ASN A 164 13.73 -23.65 6.35
CA ASN A 164 15.06 -24.21 6.62
C ASN A 164 15.30 -24.28 8.13
N PRO A 165 15.33 -25.47 8.75
CA PRO A 165 15.49 -25.61 10.20
C PRO A 165 16.73 -24.92 10.78
N ASN A 166 17.85 -24.90 10.05
CA ASN A 166 19.08 -24.26 10.50
C ASN A 166 18.92 -22.74 10.55
N LEU A 167 18.29 -22.15 9.52
CA LEU A 167 17.98 -20.73 9.50
C LEU A 167 16.91 -20.37 10.54
N ALA A 168 15.89 -21.22 10.69
CA ALA A 168 14.83 -21.04 11.66
C ALA A 168 15.31 -21.13 13.11
N ALA A 169 16.38 -21.87 13.40
CA ALA A 169 17.02 -21.86 14.71
C ALA A 169 17.75 -20.54 14.98
N ARG A 170 18.41 -19.99 13.94
CA ARG A 170 19.30 -18.83 14.06
C ARG A 170 18.61 -17.48 13.94
N TYR A 171 17.59 -17.34 13.10
CA TYR A 171 17.04 -16.03 12.74
C TYR A 171 15.59 -15.83 13.20
N ARG A 172 15.29 -14.61 13.67
CA ARG A 172 13.94 -14.16 14.02
C ARG A 172 13.62 -12.92 13.19
N ILE A 173 12.64 -13.02 12.29
CA ILE A 173 12.25 -11.91 11.41
C ILE A 173 10.99 -11.23 11.91
N LYS A 174 11.06 -9.93 12.19
CA LYS A 174 9.95 -9.11 12.67
C LYS A 174 9.59 -8.01 11.69
N GLY A 175 8.30 -7.65 11.69
CA GLY A 175 7.75 -6.60 10.84
C GLY A 175 8.25 -5.21 11.23
N VAL A 176 7.97 -4.24 10.37
CA VAL A 176 8.43 -2.84 10.52
C VAL A 176 7.84 -2.13 11.73
N ASP A 177 6.77 -2.69 12.32
CA ASP A 177 6.11 -2.16 13.51
C ASP A 177 6.90 -2.41 14.81
N LEU A 178 7.96 -3.24 14.75
CA LEU A 178 8.81 -3.50 15.91
C LEU A 178 9.54 -2.23 16.36
N THR A 179 10.24 -1.56 15.44
CA THR A 179 11.14 -0.44 15.77
C THR A 179 10.43 0.71 16.47
N PRO A 180 9.26 1.21 15.99
CA PRO A 180 8.53 2.25 16.71
C PRO A 180 8.15 1.85 18.14
N LYS A 181 7.83 0.58 18.36
CA LYS A 181 7.46 0.09 19.71
C LYS A 181 8.67 -0.06 20.62
N VAL A 182 9.83 -0.46 20.09
CA VAL A 182 11.10 -0.50 20.83
C VAL A 182 11.52 0.92 21.22
N LEU A 183 11.47 1.87 20.29
CA LEU A 183 11.78 3.28 20.57
C LEU A 183 10.81 3.88 21.61
N ALA A 184 9.51 3.58 21.49
CA ALA A 184 8.53 4.02 22.48
C ALA A 184 8.82 3.44 23.87
N ALA A 185 9.21 2.17 23.96
CA ALA A 185 9.61 1.54 25.22
C ALA A 185 10.88 2.16 25.81
N PHE A 186 11.88 2.42 24.97
CA PHE A 186 13.14 3.06 25.36
C PHE A 186 12.91 4.47 25.92
N ARG A 187 12.06 5.27 25.26
CA ARG A 187 11.72 6.64 25.67
C ARG A 187 10.86 6.70 26.94
N ALA A 188 10.10 5.66 27.25
CA ALA A 188 9.18 5.63 28.40
C ALA A 188 9.86 5.46 29.78
N LYS A 189 11.21 5.43 29.84
CA LYS A 189 12.06 5.14 31.02
C LYS A 189 11.94 3.69 31.53
N ALA A 190 13.02 3.17 32.13
CA ALA A 190 13.20 1.75 32.45
C ALA A 190 12.14 1.14 33.39
N GLU A 191 11.64 1.91 34.37
CA GLU A 191 10.65 1.43 35.35
C GLU A 191 9.33 1.03 34.71
N ASN A 192 8.91 1.74 33.66
CA ASN A 192 7.71 1.43 32.89
C ASN A 192 7.90 0.20 31.99
N TYR A 193 9.11 0.01 31.44
CA TYR A 193 9.39 -1.14 30.57
C TYR A 193 9.29 -2.47 31.32
N GLN A 194 9.81 -2.56 32.54
CA GLN A 194 9.86 -3.81 33.29
C GLN A 194 8.46 -4.27 33.76
N THR A 195 7.61 -3.32 34.14
CA THR A 195 6.34 -3.60 34.83
C THR A 195 5.13 -3.54 33.90
N SER A 196 5.13 -2.67 32.89
CA SER A 196 3.93 -2.45 32.06
C SER A 196 3.57 -3.68 31.23
N ALA A 197 2.27 -4.01 31.22
CA ALA A 197 1.71 -5.06 30.38
C ALA A 197 1.88 -4.78 28.87
N ASN A 198 1.91 -3.50 28.49
CA ASN A 198 2.05 -3.06 27.09
C ASN A 198 3.39 -3.50 26.46
N TYR A 199 4.43 -3.70 27.28
CA TYR A 199 5.75 -4.15 26.83
C TYR A 199 6.01 -5.63 27.10
N SER A 200 5.03 -6.38 27.63
CA SER A 200 5.20 -7.81 27.95
C SER A 200 5.61 -8.66 26.74
N TRP A 201 5.13 -8.31 25.54
CA TRP A 201 5.48 -9.00 24.30
C TRP A 201 6.92 -8.68 23.85
N LEU A 202 7.42 -7.45 24.09
CA LEU A 202 8.82 -7.10 23.84
C LEU A 202 9.75 -7.86 24.79
N ARG A 203 9.40 -7.93 26.08
CA ARG A 203 10.16 -8.71 27.07
C ARG A 203 10.22 -10.19 26.69
N ARG A 204 9.09 -10.77 26.27
CA ARG A 204 9.05 -12.16 25.75
C ARG A 204 9.89 -12.36 24.50
N LEU A 205 9.88 -11.38 23.59
CA LEU A 205 10.73 -11.42 22.39
C LEU A 205 12.21 -11.40 22.78
N GLY A 206 12.63 -10.47 23.65
CA GLY A 206 14.00 -10.39 24.15
C GLY A 206 14.44 -11.70 24.84
N ALA A 207 13.60 -12.26 25.72
CA ALA A 207 13.88 -13.52 26.37
C ALA A 207 14.01 -14.70 25.38
N ASP A 208 13.15 -14.79 24.36
CA ASP A 208 13.26 -15.81 23.30
C ASP A 208 14.55 -15.67 22.51
N LEU A 209 14.93 -14.44 22.16
CA LEU A 209 16.17 -14.16 21.44
C LEU A 209 17.40 -14.59 22.25
N VAL A 210 17.44 -14.24 23.54
CA VAL A 210 18.55 -14.61 24.46
C VAL A 210 18.61 -16.12 24.65
N LEU A 211 17.48 -16.76 24.98
CA LEU A 211 17.41 -18.19 25.24
C LEU A 211 17.91 -19.02 24.04
N ARG A 212 17.57 -18.59 22.83
CA ARG A 212 17.93 -19.30 21.60
C ARG A 212 19.24 -18.84 20.98
N LYS A 213 19.86 -17.78 21.52
CA LYS A 213 21.02 -17.10 20.91
C LYS A 213 20.76 -16.75 19.44
N SER A 214 19.54 -16.30 19.13
CA SER A 214 19.12 -16.02 17.76
C SER A 214 19.31 -14.55 17.39
N THR A 215 19.60 -14.30 16.13
CA THR A 215 19.71 -12.97 15.54
C THR A 215 18.33 -12.44 15.15
N LEU A 216 17.98 -11.24 15.62
CA LEU A 216 16.78 -10.54 15.18
C LEU A 216 17.06 -9.81 13.86
N LEU A 217 16.20 -9.96 12.86
CA LEU A 217 16.24 -9.27 11.58
C LEU A 217 14.97 -8.44 11.40
N THR A 218 15.12 -7.17 10.99
CA THR A 218 13.98 -6.30 10.68
C THR A 218 14.40 -5.13 9.80
N THR A 219 13.43 -4.27 9.46
CA THR A 219 13.67 -2.98 8.82
C THR A 219 13.04 -1.86 9.65
N ALA A 220 13.57 -0.65 9.52
CA ALA A 220 13.03 0.56 10.12
C ALA A 220 12.83 1.64 9.08
N HIS A 221 11.81 2.48 9.29
CA HIS A 221 11.66 3.74 8.58
C HIS A 221 12.28 4.85 9.41
N LEU A 222 13.23 5.60 8.85
CA LEU A 222 13.94 6.64 9.58
C LEU A 222 13.22 7.98 9.64
N GLY A 223 12.04 8.12 9.01
CA GLY A 223 11.30 9.39 8.99
C GLY A 223 10.88 9.94 10.36
N ASP A 224 10.73 9.06 11.37
CA ASP A 224 10.40 9.47 12.75
C ASP A 224 11.64 9.60 13.66
N ILE A 225 12.83 9.35 13.10
CA ILE A 225 14.11 9.29 13.82
C ILE A 225 15.06 10.38 13.30
N THR A 226 14.98 10.68 12.01
CA THR A 226 15.88 11.58 11.27
C THR A 226 15.08 12.50 10.36
N SER A 227 15.71 13.54 9.83
CA SER A 227 15.11 14.44 8.83
C SER A 227 14.95 13.83 7.43
N GLU A 228 15.58 12.68 7.17
CA GLU A 228 15.64 12.05 5.85
C GLU A 228 14.88 10.72 5.84
N PRO A 229 13.61 10.71 5.42
CA PRO A 229 12.80 9.50 5.48
C PRO A 229 13.32 8.47 4.48
N HIS A 230 13.85 7.35 5.00
CA HIS A 230 14.13 6.18 4.18
C HIS A 230 14.07 4.87 4.97
N TRP A 231 14.07 3.75 4.23
CA TRP A 231 14.05 2.41 4.80
C TRP A 231 15.46 1.87 4.99
N VAL A 232 15.73 1.32 6.17
CA VAL A 232 17.00 0.67 6.49
C VAL A 232 16.77 -0.73 7.02
N GLY A 233 17.71 -1.63 6.73
CA GLY A 233 17.70 -2.99 7.26
C GLY A 233 18.74 -3.13 8.37
N PHE A 234 18.43 -3.88 9.42
CA PHE A 234 19.43 -4.19 10.44
C PHE A 234 19.19 -5.53 11.10
N ALA A 235 20.26 -6.03 11.71
CA ALA A 235 20.30 -7.26 12.47
C ALA A 235 20.84 -7.01 13.88
N ILE A 236 20.21 -7.59 14.89
CA ILE A 236 20.72 -7.61 16.26
C ILE A 236 21.24 -9.01 16.54
N ASP A 237 22.56 -9.15 16.56
CA ASP A 237 23.25 -10.39 16.88
C ASP A 237 23.59 -10.41 18.37
N LEU A 238 22.83 -11.22 19.13
CA LEU A 238 23.04 -11.35 20.57
C LEU A 238 24.26 -12.21 20.94
N ALA A 239 24.75 -13.05 20.03
CA ALA A 239 25.96 -13.84 20.27
C ALA A 239 27.19 -12.93 20.24
N GLU A 240 27.28 -12.09 19.21
CA GLU A 240 28.37 -11.13 19.03
C GLU A 240 28.15 -9.80 19.75
N ARG A 241 26.97 -9.61 20.37
CA ARG A 241 26.53 -8.34 20.99
C ARG A 241 26.68 -7.14 20.05
N ALA A 242 26.30 -7.35 18.80
CA ALA A 242 26.52 -6.39 17.72
C ALA A 242 25.22 -6.06 16.99
N MET A 243 25.09 -4.80 16.59
CA MET A 243 24.09 -4.36 15.61
C MET A 243 24.76 -4.26 14.25
N LEU A 244 24.28 -5.06 13.28
CA LEU A 244 24.67 -4.93 11.88
C LEU A 244 23.67 -4.04 11.18
N TYR A 245 24.12 -2.91 10.65
CA TYR A 245 23.27 -1.89 10.05
C TYR A 245 23.56 -1.76 8.55
N GLY A 246 22.50 -1.84 7.74
CA GLY A 246 22.57 -1.71 6.29
C GLY A 246 21.73 -0.53 5.82
N ASP A 247 22.41 0.48 5.30
CA ASP A 247 21.81 1.65 4.67
C ASP A 247 22.43 1.87 3.27
N SER A 248 21.56 1.91 2.26
CA SER A 248 21.92 2.17 0.88
C SER A 248 22.42 3.60 0.62
N MET A 249 22.08 4.54 1.50
CA MET A 249 22.55 5.94 1.43
C MET A 249 23.89 6.15 2.15
N GLY A 250 24.41 5.13 2.84
CA GLY A 250 25.70 5.18 3.52
C GLY A 250 25.70 6.06 4.77
N THR A 251 24.53 6.39 5.33
CA THR A 251 24.44 7.15 6.57
C THR A 251 24.80 6.27 7.78
N PRO A 252 25.40 6.83 8.84
CA PRO A 252 25.65 6.08 10.06
C PRO A 252 24.35 5.74 10.78
N VAL A 253 24.37 4.70 11.61
CA VAL A 253 23.21 4.33 12.43
C VAL A 253 22.81 5.50 13.35
N PRO A 254 21.52 5.91 13.39
CA PRO A 254 21.08 6.95 14.31
C PRO A 254 21.29 6.54 15.77
N ASN A 255 21.78 7.47 16.61
CA ASN A 255 22.10 7.21 18.01
C ASN A 255 20.91 6.66 18.81
N ASP A 256 19.73 7.26 18.64
CA ASP A 256 18.47 6.81 19.27
C ASP A 256 18.13 5.37 18.89
N LEU A 257 18.33 5.00 17.62
CA LEU A 257 18.06 3.65 17.14
C LEU A 257 19.05 2.66 17.73
N TYR A 258 20.35 2.99 17.72
CA TYR A 258 21.39 2.15 18.28
C TYR A 258 21.19 1.92 19.79
N ALA A 259 21.00 2.99 20.56
CA ALA A 259 20.81 2.94 22.01
C ALA A 259 19.51 2.23 22.43
N ALA A 260 18.50 2.17 21.57
CA ALA A 260 17.26 1.46 21.88
C ALA A 260 17.39 -0.07 21.76
N TYR A 261 18.41 -0.57 21.05
CA TYR A 261 18.63 -2.01 20.81
C TYR A 261 19.86 -2.59 21.51
N ILE A 262 20.83 -1.76 21.89
CA ILE A 262 22.09 -2.13 22.56
C ILE A 262 22.11 -1.58 23.98
#